data_AF-A0A3B8VBD1-F1
#
_entry.id   AF-A0A3B8VBD1-F1
#
_cell.length_a   1.000
_cell.length_b   1.000
_cell.length_c   1.000
_cell.angle_alpha   90.00
_cell.angle_beta   90.00
_cell.angle_gamma   90.00
#
_symmetry.space_group_name_H-M   'P 1'
#
loop_
_entity.id
_entity.type
_entity.pdbx_description
1 polymer ?
#
loop_
_entity_poly.entity_id
_entity_poly.type
_entity_poly.pdbx_seq_one_letter_code
_entity_poly.pdbx_strand_id
1 'polypeptide(L)' 'FPTDMQAQYTALSATARGTTVVVENLFETRYKYAGELKKMGADITVRGRTAVVRGTDRLHGALLT' A
#
# COMPACT_ATOMS: atom_id res chain seq x y z
N PHE A 1 -15.51 3.82 3.02
CA PHE A 1 -14.27 4.62 3.01
C PHE A 1 -14.07 5.16 1.60
N PRO A 2 -13.73 6.45 1.39
CA PRO A 2 -13.53 6.99 0.05
C PRO A 2 -12.32 6.35 -0.62
N THR A 3 -12.52 5.78 -1.80
CA THR A 3 -11.46 5.08 -2.54
C THR A 3 -10.30 6.02 -2.93
N ASP A 4 -10.53 7.34 -2.98
CA ASP A 4 -9.50 8.36 -3.27
C ASP A 4 -8.49 8.55 -2.14
N MET A 5 -8.82 8.13 -0.92
CA MET A 5 -7.89 8.18 0.22
C MET A 5 -7.13 6.87 0.45
N GLN A 6 -7.40 5.85 -0.36
CA GLN A 6 -6.91 4.48 -0.18
C GLN A 6 -5.37 4.41 -0.28
N ALA A 7 -4.76 5.18 -1.19
CA ALA A 7 -3.31 5.23 -1.39
C ALA A 7 -2.59 5.90 -0.22
N GLN A 8 -3.10 7.03 0.26
CA GLN A 8 -2.56 7.80 1.38
C GLN A 8 -2.63 6.98 2.67
N TYR A 9 -3.74 6.27 2.88
CA TYR A 9 -3.88 5.36 4.02
C TYR A 9 -2.93 4.16 3.93
N THR A 10 -2.72 3.63 2.73
CA THR A 10 -1.75 2.54 2.52
C THR A 10 -0.33 2.99 2.81
N ALA A 11 0.05 4.20 2.39
CA ALA A 11 1.36 4.77 2.69
C ALA A 11 1.56 4.98 4.20
N LEU A 12 0.55 5.51 4.90
CA LEU A 12 0.56 5.60 6.37
C LEU A 12 0.70 4.23 7.03
N SER A 13 -0.02 3.23 6.51
CA SER A 13 -0.02 1.87 7.07
C SER A 13 1.30 1.15 6.86
N ALA A 14 2.10 1.55 5.87
CA ALA A 14 3.39 0.93 5.58
C ALA A 14 4.42 1.08 6.71
N THR A 15 4.25 2.06 7.61
CA THR A 15 5.09 2.25 8.80
C THR A 15 4.31 2.11 10.11
N ALA A 16 3.00 1.83 10.04
CA ALA A 16 2.17 1.65 11.22
C ALA A 16 2.35 0.24 11.81
N ARG A 17 2.30 0.11 13.14
CA ARG A 17 2.42 -1.21 13.78
C ARG A 17 1.25 -2.13 13.41
N GLY A 18 1.58 -3.35 13.00
CA GLY A 18 0.60 -4.41 12.71
C GLY A 18 0.40 -4.69 11.23
N THR A 19 -0.75 -5.28 10.90
CA THR A 19 -1.13 -5.63 9.53
C THR A 19 -2.43 -4.92 9.16
N THR A 20 -2.42 -4.22 8.03
CA THR A 20 -3.60 -3.58 7.45
C THR A 20 -4.03 -4.32 6.20
N VAL A 21 -5.33 -4.56 6.07
CA VAL A 21 -5.92 -5.15 4.86
C VAL A 21 -6.77 -4.10 4.19
N VAL A 22 -6.47 -3.80 2.93
CA VAL A 22 -7.23 -2.87 2.12
C VAL A 22 -7.94 -3.63 1.01
N VAL A 23 -9.24 -3.39 0.86
CA VAL A 23 -10.08 -4.03 -0.16
C VAL A 23 -10.67 -2.94 -1.03
N GLU A 24 -10.42 -3.04 -2.33
CA GLU A 24 -10.91 -2.10 -3.34
C GLU A 24 -12.12 -2.72 -4.03
N ASN A 25 -13.28 -2.07 -4.10
CA ASN A 25 -14.52 -2.64 -4.65
C ASN A 25 -15.02 -1.95 -5.94
N LEU A 26 -14.43 -0.83 -6.32
CA LEU A 26 -14.84 -0.02 -7.46
C LEU A 26 -13.90 -0.17 -8.67
N PHE A 27 -12.59 -0.33 -8.44
CA PHE A 27 -11.59 -0.35 -9.52
C PHE A 27 -10.69 -1.57 -9.47
N GLU A 28 -10.54 -2.30 -10.57
CA GLU A 28 -9.69 -3.50 -10.62
C GLU A 28 -8.19 -3.19 -10.58
N THR A 29 -7.77 -1.99 -11.02
CA THR A 29 -6.36 -1.63 -11.23
C THR A 29 -5.88 -0.46 -10.37
N ARG A 30 -6.32 -0.40 -9.10
CA ARG A 30 -6.06 0.77 -8.22
C ARG A 30 -4.76 0.72 -7.42
N TYR A 31 -4.09 -0.42 -7.35
CA TYR A 31 -2.89 -0.61 -6.52
C TYR A 31 -1.56 -0.26 -7.19
N LYS A 32 -1.55 0.60 -8.23
CA LYS A 32 -0.29 0.94 -8.95
C LYS A 32 0.80 1.48 -8.02
N TYR A 33 0.43 2.31 -7.05
CA TYR A 33 1.35 2.88 -6.07
C TYR A 33 1.97 1.82 -5.13
N ALA A 34 1.38 0.62 -5.01
CA ALA A 34 1.94 -0.43 -4.15
C ALA A 34 3.29 -0.92 -4.66
N GLY A 35 3.51 -0.93 -5.98
CA GLY A 35 4.81 -1.25 -6.57
C GLY A 35 5.87 -0.20 -6.22
N GLU A 36 5.51 1.07 -6.25
CA GLU A 36 6.40 2.17 -5.91
C GLU A 36 6.75 2.18 -4.42
N LEU A 37 5.77 1.94 -3.53
CA LEU A 37 6.03 1.78 -2.10
C LEU A 37 6.92 0.57 -1.78
N LYS A 38 6.82 -0.53 -2.55
CA LYS A 38 7.73 -1.67 -2.43
C LYS A 38 9.18 -1.30 -2.75
N LYS A 39 9.41 -0.47 -3.77
CA LYS A 39 10.76 0.05 -4.07
C LYS A 39 11.33 0.83 -2.88
N MET A 40 10.47 1.50 -2.11
CA MET A 40 10.83 2.19 -0.87
C MET A 40 10.97 1.26 0.34
N GLY A 41 10.78 -0.05 0.20
CA GLY A 41 10.93 -1.03 1.28
C GLY A 41 9.64 -1.39 2.03
N ALA A 42 8.46 -1.02 1.53
CA ALA A 42 7.19 -1.43 2.14
C ALA A 42 6.89 -2.92 1.92
N ASP A 43 6.45 -3.64 2.96
CA ASP A 43 5.89 -5.00 2.83
C ASP A 43 4.41 -4.91 2.46
N ILE A 44 4.14 -4.97 1.15
CA ILE A 44 2.79 -4.95 0.60
C ILE A 44 2.61 -6.19 -0.27
N THR A 45 1.48 -6.89 -0.14
CA THR A 45 1.12 -8.00 -1.04
C THR A 45 -0.24 -7.73 -1.64
N VAL A 46 -0.31 -7.60 -2.96
CA VAL A 46 -1.57 -7.41 -3.70
C VAL A 46 -2.01 -8.76 -4.27
N ARG A 47 -3.26 -9.13 -4.01
CA ARG A 47 -3.94 -10.33 -4.52
C ARG A 47 -5.34 -9.92 -4.99
N GLY A 48 -5.49 -9.80 -6.31
CA GLY A 48 -6.73 -9.31 -6.91
C GLY A 48 -7.10 -7.94 -6.35
N ARG A 49 -8.25 -7.89 -5.66
CA ARG A 49 -8.83 -6.66 -5.09
C ARG A 49 -8.32 -6.32 -3.69
N THR A 50 -7.46 -7.16 -3.12
CA THR A 50 -7.00 -7.04 -1.74
C THR A 50 -5.50 -6.71 -1.69
N ALA A 51 -5.13 -5.69 -0.92
CA ALA A 51 -3.75 -5.41 -0.55
C ALA A 51 -3.55 -5.67 0.96
N VAL A 52 -2.56 -6.49 1.30
CA VAL A 52 -2.12 -6.72 2.67
C VAL A 52 -0.85 -5.91 2.89
N VAL A 53 -0.85 -5.04 3.88
CA VAL A 53 0.24 -4.14 4.23
C VAL A 53 0.74 -4.53 5.62
N ARG A 54 2.00 -4.89 5.75
CA ARG A 54 2.64 -5.14 7.04
C ARG A 54 3.57 -3.97 7.33
N GLY A 55 3.38 -3.34 8.48
CA GLY A 55 4.21 -2.21 8.88
C GLY A 55 5.69 -2.59 8.97
N THR A 56 6.55 -1.74 8.43
CA THR A 56 8.01 -1.81 8.59
C THR A 56 8.50 -0.61 9.41
N ASP A 57 9.71 -0.70 9.96
CA ASP A 57 10.25 0.35 10.84
C ASP A 57 10.38 1.71 10.14
N ARG A 58 10.73 1.71 8.86
CA ARG A 58 10.87 2.90 8.02
C ARG A 58 10.85 2.54 6.55
N LEU A 59 10.52 3.55 5.74
CA LEU A 59 10.74 3.53 4.30
C LEU A 59 12.07 4.21 3.94
N HIS A 60 12.58 3.88 2.76
CA HIS A 60 13.78 4.46 2.19
C HIS A 60 13.43 5.26 0.93
N GLY A 61 14.21 6.32 0.66
CA GLY A 61 14.12 7.02 -0.61
C GLY A 61 14.43 6.07 -1.77
N ALA A 62 13.60 6.10 -2.82
CA ALA A 62 13.78 5.30 -4.01
C ALA A 62 13.39 6.12 -5.24
N LEU A 63 13.98 5.80 -6.40
CA LEU A 63 13.53 6.34 -7.66
C LEU A 63 12.22 5.66 -8.04
N LEU A 64 11.17 6.46 -8.21
CA LEU A 64 9.86 6.00 -8.67
C LEU A 64 9.76 6.13 -10.18
N THR A 65 8.91 5.31 -10.80
CA THR A 65 8.74 5.26 -12.27
C THR A 65 7.30 5.52 -12.66
#